data_AF-A0A914Q9N4-F1
#
_entry.id   AF-A0A914Q9N4-F1
#
_cell.length_a   1.000
_cell.length_b   1.000
_cell.length_c   1.000
_cell.angle_alpha   90.00
_cell.angle_beta   90.00
_cell.angle_gamma   90.00
#
_symmetry.space_group_name_H-M   'P 1'
#
loop_
_entity.id
_entity.type
_entity.pdbx_description
1 polymer ?
#
loop_
_entity_poly.entity_id
_entity_poly.type
_entity_poly.pdbx_seq_one_letter_code
_entity_poly.pdbx_strand_id
1 'polypeptide(L)' 'MCVHGVFSGPALQRLNNSCFEAVVVTNTIPQEENMKKCSKIHCIDISMILAEAIRRTHNGESVSYLFSHVPM' A
#
# COMPACT_ATOMS: atom_id res chain seq x y z
N MET A 1 -5.81 -8.30 -2.93
CA MET A 1 -4.91 -7.14 -2.81
C MET A 1 -5.70 -5.88 -3.14
N CYS A 2 -5.43 -4.77 -2.45
CA CYS A 2 -6.05 -3.46 -2.72
C CYS A 2 -4.96 -2.39 -2.64
N VAL A 3 -5.06 -1.30 -3.40
CA VAL A 3 -4.10 -0.19 -3.23
C VAL A 3 -4.35 0.53 -1.89
N HIS A 4 -5.61 0.91 -1.62
CA HIS A 4 -5.96 1.75 -0.47
C HIS A 4 -6.59 0.94 0.67
N GLY A 5 -5.87 0.78 1.78
CA GLY A 5 -6.34 0.08 2.98
C GLY A 5 -7.08 0.99 3.97
N VAL A 6 -8.33 1.37 3.70
CA VAL A 6 -9.09 2.29 4.58
C VAL A 6 -9.52 1.64 5.91
N PHE A 7 -9.90 0.36 5.88
CA PHE A 7 -10.29 -0.45 7.04
C PHE A 7 -11.21 0.22 8.10
N SER A 8 -12.21 0.97 7.64
CA SER A 8 -13.14 1.68 8.53
C SER A 8 -14.18 0.76 9.21
N GLY A 9 -14.70 1.21 10.36
CA GLY A 9 -15.78 0.55 11.08
C GLY A 9 -15.43 -0.90 11.46
N PRO A 10 -16.29 -1.89 11.14
CA PRO A 10 -16.08 -3.29 11.53
C PRO A 10 -15.08 -4.04 10.63
N ALA A 11 -14.34 -3.36 9.75
CA ALA A 11 -13.49 -4.01 8.75
C ALA A 11 -12.46 -4.97 9.35
N LEU A 12 -11.73 -4.57 10.39
CA LEU A 12 -10.72 -5.42 11.02
C LEU A 12 -11.34 -6.65 11.70
N GLN A 13 -12.49 -6.50 12.36
CA GLN A 13 -13.22 -7.61 12.95
C GLN A 13 -13.66 -8.63 11.88
N ARG A 14 -14.26 -8.14 10.79
CA ARG A 14 -14.66 -8.97 9.65
C ARG A 14 -13.46 -9.68 9.04
N LEU A 15 -12.32 -8.99 8.94
CA LEU A 15 -11.13 -9.55 8.34
C LEU A 15 -10.49 -10.65 9.21
N ASN A 16 -10.38 -10.41 10.52
CA ASN A 16 -9.91 -11.43 11.46
C ASN A 16 -10.78 -12.69 11.41
N ASN A 17 -12.12 -12.53 11.35
CA ASN A 17 -13.08 -13.65 11.28
C ASN A 17 -13.21 -14.29 9.89
N SER A 18 -12.57 -13.73 8.86
CA SER A 18 -12.68 -14.23 7.50
C SER A 18 -11.79 -15.45 7.25
N CYS A 19 -12.02 -16.14 6.13
CA CYS A 19 -11.16 -17.20 5.63
C CYS A 19 -9.92 -16.69 4.87
N PHE A 20 -9.70 -15.36 4.79
CA PHE A 20 -8.51 -14.84 4.11
C PHE A 20 -7.25 -15.25 4.86
N GLU A 21 -6.29 -15.79 4.09
CA GLU A 21 -4.93 -16.05 4.56
C GLU A 21 -4.20 -14.72 4.82
N ALA A 22 -4.24 -13.82 3.84
CA ALA A 22 -3.56 -12.54 3.88
C ALA A 22 -4.34 -11.48 3.09
N VAL A 23 -4.22 -10.22 3.52
CA VAL A 23 -4.68 -9.04 2.79
C VAL A 23 -3.52 -8.08 2.64
N VAL A 24 -3.11 -7.91 1.39
CA VAL A 24 -2.03 -7.00 1.01
C VAL A 24 -2.61 -5.65 0.60
N VAL A 25 -2.12 -4.57 1.22
CA VAL A 25 -2.41 -3.17 0.90
C VAL A 25 -1.14 -2.36 0.72
N THR A 26 -1.23 -1.11 0.27
CA THR A 26 -0.08 -0.18 0.28
C THR A 26 -0.14 0.78 1.46
N ASN A 27 0.97 1.45 1.75
CA ASN A 27 1.04 2.54 2.73
C ASN A 27 0.53 3.90 2.21
N THR A 28 -0.35 3.92 1.18
CA THR A 28 -1.07 5.13 0.76
C THR A 28 -1.93 5.73 1.88
N ILE A 29 -2.29 4.90 2.87
CA ILE A 29 -2.90 5.29 4.15
C ILE A 29 -2.07 4.58 5.23
N PRO A 30 -1.75 5.21 6.38
CA PRO A 30 -1.02 4.57 7.49
C PRO A 30 -1.66 3.25 7.93
N GLN A 31 -0.86 2.19 8.08
CA GLN A 31 -1.36 0.84 8.40
C GLN A 31 -0.81 0.26 9.71
N GLU A 32 0.08 0.97 10.39
CA GLU A 32 0.81 0.48 11.56
C GLU A 32 -0.14 -0.02 12.66
N GLU A 33 -1.19 0.76 12.94
CA GLU A 33 -2.20 0.40 13.94
C GLU A 33 -3.12 -0.74 13.48
N ASN A 34 -3.40 -0.84 12.17
CA ASN A 34 -4.24 -1.90 11.62
C ASN A 34 -3.50 -3.26 11.65
N MET A 35 -2.22 -3.27 11.28
CA MET A 35 -1.36 -4.46 11.31
C MET A 35 -1.16 -5.00 12.72
N LYS A 36 -1.07 -4.12 13.75
CA LYS A 36 -1.05 -4.56 15.16
C LYS A 36 -2.35 -5.27 15.58
N LYS A 37 -3.48 -4.91 14.98
CA LYS A 37 -4.81 -5.44 15.31
C LYS A 37 -5.26 -6.62 14.44
N CYS A 38 -4.59 -6.85 13.31
CA CYS A 38 -4.90 -7.91 12.36
C CYS A 38 -3.60 -8.39 11.68
N SER A 39 -3.11 -9.56 12.10
CA SER A 39 -1.88 -10.17 11.57
C SER A 39 -1.95 -10.56 10.09
N LYS A 40 -3.16 -10.63 9.52
CA LYS A 40 -3.40 -10.92 8.10
C LYS A 40 -3.07 -9.73 7.20
N ILE A 41 -2.92 -8.52 7.74
CA ILE A 41 -2.64 -7.33 6.94
C ILE A 41 -1.13 -7.24 6.67
N HIS A 42 -0.77 -7.18 5.40
CA HIS A 42 0.58 -6.90 4.94
C HIS A 42 0.58 -5.58 4.15
N CYS A 43 1.59 -4.75 4.38
CA CYS A 43 1.70 -3.44 3.77
C CYS A 43 2.90 -3.40 2.82
N ILE A 44 2.67 -3.03 1.57
CA ILE A 44 3.70 -2.73 0.58
C ILE A 44 4.05 -1.25 0.69
N ASP A 45 5.33 -0.96 0.89
CA ASP A 45 5.83 0.41 0.82
C ASP A 45 5.86 0.89 -0.63
N ILE A 46 5.22 2.03 -0.90
CA ILE A 46 5.24 2.72 -2.20
C ILE A 46 6.05 4.02 -2.17
N SER A 47 6.77 4.32 -1.08
CA SER A 47 7.56 5.54 -0.91
C SER A 47 8.56 5.73 -2.05
N MET A 48 9.22 4.67 -2.52
CA MET A 48 10.17 4.72 -3.64
C MET A 48 9.50 5.13 -4.96
N ILE A 49 8.28 4.61 -5.24
CA ILE A 49 7.53 4.98 -6.45
C ILE A 49 7.14 6.46 -6.40
N LEU A 50 6.69 6.95 -5.23
CA LEU A 50 6.34 8.35 -5.04
C LEU A 50 7.57 9.26 -5.15
N ALA A 51 8.69 8.88 -4.51
CA ALA A 51 9.94 9.63 -4.56
C ALA A 51 10.49 9.74 -5.99
N GLU A 52 10.47 8.64 -6.74
CA GLU A 52 10.95 8.62 -8.13
C GLU A 52 10.02 9.41 -9.07
N ALA A 53 8.70 9.39 -8.83
CA ALA A 53 7.76 10.23 -9.56
C ALA A 53 8.04 11.72 -9.31
N ILE A 54 8.30 12.12 -8.06
CA ILE A 54 8.69 13.49 -7.70
C ILE A 54 10.00 13.86 -8.39
N ARG A 55 11.04 13.02 -8.30
CA ARG A 55 12.36 13.25 -8.92
C ARG A 55 12.25 13.46 -10.43
N ARG A 56 11.53 12.59 -11.12
CA ARG A 56 11.33 12.68 -12.58
C ARG A 56 10.54 13.92 -12.98
N THR A 57 9.47 14.23 -12.25
CA THR A 57 8.67 15.45 -12.48
C THR A 57 9.53 16.70 -12.31
N HIS A 58 10.36 16.74 -11.26
CA HIS A 58 11.27 17.85 -11.02
C HIS A 58 12.31 18.02 -12.14
N ASN A 59 12.84 16.92 -12.65
CA ASN A 59 13.86 16.91 -13.69
C ASN A 59 13.32 16.98 -15.14
N GLY A 60 12.00 17.01 -15.33
CA GLY A 60 11.38 16.93 -16.67
C GLY A 60 11.55 15.57 -17.35
N GLU A 61 11.81 14.51 -16.60
CA GLU A 61 11.96 13.14 -17.10
C GLU A 61 10.60 12.44 -17.21
N SER A 62 10.50 11.44 -18.10
CA SER A 62 9.26 10.68 -18.27
C SER A 62 8.92 9.84 -17.04
N VAL A 63 7.75 10.07 -16.46
CA VAL A 63 7.18 9.29 -15.34
C VAL A 63 6.62 7.93 -15.81
N SER A 64 6.32 7.79 -17.11
CA SER A 64 5.66 6.59 -17.67
C SER A 64 6.43 5.29 -17.43
N TYR A 65 7.74 5.36 -17.21
CA TYR A 65 8.57 4.22 -16.83
C TYR A 65 8.05 3.50 -15.56
N LEU A 66 7.52 4.26 -14.59
CA LEU A 66 7.05 3.75 -13.30
C LEU A 66 5.73 2.97 -13.39
N PHE A 67 5.02 3.02 -14.52
CA PHE A 67 3.76 2.29 -14.68
C PHE A 67 3.96 0.80 -14.95
N SER A 68 5.15 0.41 -15.41
CA SER A 68 5.49 -0.98 -15.72
C SER A 68 6.74 -1.48 -15.00
N HIS A 69 7.48 -0.61 -14.30
CA HIS A 69 8.71 -0.97 -13.60
C HIS A 69 8.72 -0.42 -12.17
N VAL A 70 8.95 -1.31 -11.20
CA VAL A 70 9.18 -0.92 -9.81
C VAL A 70 10.63 -0.41 -9.71
N PRO A 71 10.85 0.84 -9.25
CA PRO A 71 12.20 1.35 -9.02
C PRO A 71 12.90 0.51 -7.94
N MET A 72 14.16 0.13 -8.22
CA MET A 72 15.04 -0.61 -7.30
C MET A 72 15.64 0.30 -6.24
#